data_AF-F2KNZ9-F1
#
_entry.id   AF-F2KNZ9-F1
#
_cell.length_a   1.000
_cell.length_b   1.000
_cell.length_c   1.000
_cell.angle_alpha   90.00
_cell.angle_beta   90.00
_cell.angle_gamma   90.00
#
_symmetry.space_group_name_H-M   'P 1'
#
loop_
_entity.id
_entity.type
_entity.pdbx_description
1 polymer ?
#
loop_
_entity_poly.entity_id
_entity_poly.type
_entity_poly.pdbx_seq_one_letter_code
_entity_poly.pdbx_strand_id
1 'polypeptide(L)'
;MVKRAKLVNDIVELVPILHIFSTNLYRNVYETLLTEWLTLDELFERFGDGVEEALRILKHAGMLEMKWRMPSEPSGKPEKEYHVSYTHLSANFYASLRDLNRILEIVFMPDDEFEEIVSKIIKEVKAGRMSVPHISRSLGLEPLVIRAVAKRSLKLNIKGQLVELAKNEEI
;
A
#
# COMPACT_ATOMS: atom_id res chain seq x y z
N MET A 1 -7.51 24.30 -5.95
CA MET A 1 -7.68 22.87 -5.64
C MET A 1 -8.28 22.73 -4.25
N VAL A 2 -9.37 21.98 -4.08
CA VAL A 2 -9.97 21.75 -2.75
C VAL A 2 -8.99 20.95 -1.89
N LYS A 3 -8.70 21.40 -0.67
CA LYS A 3 -7.84 20.66 0.26
C LYS A 3 -8.56 19.38 0.70
N ARG A 4 -8.07 18.22 0.26
CA ARG A 4 -8.53 16.90 0.70
C ARG A 4 -7.45 16.31 1.59
N ALA A 5 -7.81 15.93 2.81
CA ALA A 5 -6.90 15.35 3.77
C ALA A 5 -7.13 13.84 3.92
N LYS A 6 -6.07 13.05 3.79
CA LYS A 6 -6.10 11.64 4.19
C LYS A 6 -6.06 11.58 5.70
N LEU A 7 -7.07 10.96 6.30
CA LEU A 7 -7.10 10.71 7.74
C LEU A 7 -6.30 9.45 8.04
N VAL A 8 -5.44 9.54 9.06
CA VAL A 8 -4.66 8.43 9.60
C VAL A 8 -4.95 8.34 11.10
N ASN A 9 -5.69 7.31 11.50
CA ASN A 9 -6.15 7.16 12.89
C ASN A 9 -5.51 5.96 13.62
N ASP A 10 -4.78 5.11 12.89
CA ASP A 10 -3.96 4.03 13.45
C ASP A 10 -2.55 4.16 12.86
N ILE A 11 -1.51 3.99 13.69
CA ILE A 11 -0.11 4.04 13.27
C ILE A 11 0.19 3.05 12.14
N VAL A 12 -0.51 1.92 12.07
CA VAL A 12 -0.35 0.91 11.02
C VAL A 12 -0.79 1.42 9.64
N GLU A 13 -1.67 2.43 9.58
CA GLU A 13 -2.06 3.05 8.32
C GLU A 13 -0.95 3.91 7.71
N LEU A 14 0.10 4.25 8.48
CA LEU A 14 1.30 4.88 7.93
C LEU A 14 2.14 3.92 7.08
N VAL A 15 2.03 2.61 7.29
CA VAL A 15 2.91 1.63 6.63
C VAL A 15 2.92 1.77 5.10
N PRO A 16 1.78 1.68 4.38
CA PRO A 16 1.79 1.81 2.93
C PRO A 16 2.11 3.24 2.46
N ILE A 17 1.83 4.26 3.28
CA ILE A 17 2.16 5.65 2.99
C ILE A 17 3.68 5.84 3.03
N LEU A 18 4.36 5.30 4.03
CA LEU A 18 5.81 5.39 4.15
C LEU A 18 6.52 4.47 3.14
N HIS A 19 5.92 3.32 2.83
CA HIS A 19 6.45 2.37 1.85
C HIS A 19 6.61 2.97 0.45
N ILE A 20 5.76 3.93 0.04
CA ILE A 20 5.91 4.61 -1.25
C ILE A 20 7.24 5.37 -1.38
N PHE A 21 7.90 5.69 -0.26
CA PHE A 21 9.19 6.39 -0.25
C PHE A 21 10.40 5.46 -0.18
N SER A 22 10.19 4.15 -0.17
CA SER A 22 11.24 3.13 -0.03
C SER A 22 12.17 3.05 -1.25
N THR A 23 11.67 3.38 -2.44
CA THR A 23 12.46 3.42 -3.68
C THR A 23 12.29 4.76 -4.38
N ASN A 24 13.29 5.14 -5.19
CA ASN A 24 13.20 6.36 -6.01
C ASN A 24 12.07 6.24 -7.05
N LEU A 25 11.83 5.04 -7.60
CA LEU A 25 10.77 4.82 -8.58
C LEU A 25 9.40 5.08 -7.98
N TYR A 26 9.09 4.49 -6.83
CA TYR A 26 7.80 4.66 -6.17
C TYR A 26 7.55 6.11 -5.78
N ARG A 27 8.60 6.78 -5.27
CA ARG A 27 8.55 8.20 -4.93
C ARG A 27 8.26 9.07 -6.16
N ASN A 28 8.98 8.86 -7.26
CA ASN A 28 8.83 9.67 -8.47
C ASN A 28 7.44 9.48 -9.11
N VAL A 29 6.91 8.26 -9.12
CA VAL A 29 5.53 7.98 -9.55
C VAL A 29 4.54 8.74 -8.66
N TYR A 30 4.68 8.64 -7.34
CA TYR A 30 3.82 9.35 -6.39
C TYR A 30 3.88 10.87 -6.57
N GLU A 31 5.08 11.46 -6.64
CA GLU A 31 5.26 12.91 -6.80
C GLU A 31 4.64 13.44 -8.09
N THR A 32 4.74 12.66 -9.17
CA THR A 32 4.12 13.00 -10.46
C THR A 32 2.59 12.97 -10.36
N LEU A 33 2.04 11.91 -9.75
CA LEU A 33 0.60 11.75 -9.58
C LEU A 33 -0.03 12.70 -8.55
N LEU A 34 0.77 13.46 -7.79
CA LEU A 34 0.26 14.56 -6.97
C LEU A 34 -0.26 15.74 -7.81
N THR A 35 0.23 15.89 -9.04
CA THR A 35 -0.09 17.03 -9.91
C THR A 35 -0.64 16.65 -11.28
N GLU A 36 -0.38 15.44 -11.76
CA GLU A 36 -0.75 14.98 -13.09
C GLU A 36 -1.72 13.80 -13.03
N TRP A 37 -2.67 13.77 -13.97
CA TRP A 37 -3.42 12.55 -14.29
C TRP A 37 -2.67 11.82 -15.41
N LEU A 38 -2.31 10.56 -15.21
CA LEU A 38 -1.56 9.78 -16.19
C LEU A 38 -2.14 8.40 -16.39
N THR A 39 -2.13 7.88 -17.62
CA THR A 39 -2.46 6.49 -17.91
C THR A 39 -1.33 5.56 -17.47
N LEU A 40 -1.61 4.25 -17.43
CA LEU A 40 -0.60 3.26 -17.12
C LEU A 40 0.56 3.31 -18.13
N ASP A 41 0.24 3.45 -19.42
CA ASP A 41 1.22 3.50 -20.51
C ASP A 41 2.13 4.74 -20.39
N GLU A 42 1.56 5.92 -20.12
CA GLU A 42 2.33 7.15 -19.90
C GLU A 42 3.29 7.04 -18.71
N LEU A 43 2.85 6.38 -17.63
CA LEU A 43 3.69 6.11 -16.47
C LEU A 43 4.81 5.12 -16.81
N PHE A 44 4.51 4.05 -17.55
CA PHE A 44 5.51 3.08 -17.99
C PHE A 44 6.55 3.71 -18.92
N GLU A 45 6.13 4.53 -19.88
CA GLU A 45 7.05 5.27 -20.75
C GLU A 45 7.98 6.18 -19.96
N ARG A 46 7.50 6.78 -18.87
CA ARG A 46 8.28 7.72 -18.05
C ARG A 46 9.18 7.04 -17.01
N PHE A 47 8.74 5.95 -16.39
CA PHE A 47 9.41 5.35 -15.23
C PHE A 47 9.87 3.91 -15.41
N GLY A 48 9.36 3.20 -16.41
CA GLY A 48 9.69 1.80 -16.70
C GLY A 48 9.06 0.80 -15.73
N ASP A 49 9.71 -0.35 -15.58
CA ASP A 49 9.21 -1.46 -14.76
C ASP A 49 9.07 -1.07 -13.28
N GLY A 50 7.95 -1.45 -12.66
CA GLY A 50 7.66 -1.17 -11.24
C GLY A 50 6.57 -0.11 -11.01
N VAL A 51 6.09 0.54 -12.07
CA VAL A 51 4.94 1.47 -12.00
C VAL A 51 3.70 0.81 -11.40
N GLU A 52 3.36 -0.40 -11.85
CA GLU A 52 2.21 -1.14 -11.32
C GLU A 52 2.32 -1.38 -9.81
N GLU A 53 3.52 -1.65 -9.32
CA GLU A 53 3.76 -1.85 -7.90
C GLU A 53 3.55 -0.56 -7.10
N ALA A 54 4.06 0.58 -7.61
CA ALA A 54 3.80 1.89 -7.03
C ALA A 54 2.30 2.21 -6.96
N LEU A 55 1.56 1.96 -8.04
CA LEU A 55 0.11 2.15 -8.08
C LEU A 55 -0.62 1.24 -7.08
N ARG A 56 -0.21 -0.01 -6.95
CA ARG A 56 -0.77 -0.93 -5.94
C ARG A 56 -0.49 -0.48 -4.51
N ILE A 57 0.70 0.06 -4.23
CA ILE A 57 1.04 0.64 -2.92
C ILE A 57 0.13 1.85 -2.65
N LEU A 58 -0.07 2.75 -3.62
CA LEU A 58 -0.99 3.89 -3.48
C LEU A 58 -2.45 3.44 -3.26
N LYS A 59 -2.91 2.41 -3.98
CA LYS A 59 -4.24 1.80 -3.79
C LYS A 59 -4.37 1.20 -2.38
N HIS A 60 -3.37 0.47 -1.91
CA HIS A 60 -3.32 -0.09 -0.55
C HIS A 60 -3.28 1.00 0.54
N ALA A 61 -2.60 2.11 0.26
CA ALA A 61 -2.64 3.31 1.10
C ALA A 61 -4.02 4.01 1.03
N GLY A 62 -4.92 3.60 0.15
CA GLY A 62 -6.19 4.27 -0.11
C GLY A 62 -5.97 5.71 -0.59
N MET A 63 -4.94 5.94 -1.41
CA MET A 63 -4.54 7.25 -1.93
C MET A 63 -4.64 7.35 -3.46
N LEU A 64 -5.04 6.28 -4.14
CA LEU A 64 -5.15 6.23 -5.60
C LEU A 64 -6.57 6.59 -6.04
N GLU A 65 -6.69 7.65 -6.84
CA GLU A 65 -7.89 8.00 -7.60
C GLU A 65 -7.76 7.48 -9.03
N MET A 66 -8.87 7.04 -9.61
CA MET A 66 -8.93 6.54 -10.99
C MET A 66 -10.15 7.09 -11.71
N LYS A 67 -10.01 7.43 -12.99
CA LYS A 67 -11.13 7.77 -13.87
C LYS A 67 -10.84 7.35 -15.30
N TRP A 68 -11.88 7.29 -16.12
CA TRP A 68 -11.74 7.01 -17.55
C TRP A 68 -11.34 8.28 -18.31
N ARG A 69 -10.23 8.20 -19.05
CA ARG A 69 -9.83 9.17 -20.06
C ARG A 69 -10.44 8.74 -21.40
N MET A 70 -11.20 9.65 -22.01
CA MET A 70 -11.73 9.41 -23.35
C MET A 70 -10.62 9.64 -24.39
N PRO A 71 -10.53 8.80 -25.41
CA PRO A 71 -9.54 8.95 -26.47
C PRO A 71 -9.81 10.24 -27.26
N SER A 72 -8.73 10.88 -27.73
CA SER A 72 -8.85 12.04 -28.63
C SER A 72 -9.35 11.64 -30.02
N GLU A 73 -9.07 10.39 -30.44
CA GLU A 73 -9.54 9.85 -31.71
C GLU A 73 -10.88 9.10 -31.57
N PRO A 74 -11.81 9.22 -32.53
CA PRO A 74 -13.13 8.57 -32.48
C PRO A 74 -13.11 7.03 -32.41
N SER A 75 -12.03 6.40 -32.90
CA SER A 75 -11.84 4.94 -32.88
C SER A 75 -11.01 4.43 -31.70
N GLY A 76 -10.49 5.32 -30.86
CA GLY A 76 -9.70 4.94 -29.70
C GLY A 76 -10.54 4.21 -28.65
N LYS A 77 -9.89 3.50 -27.74
CA LYS A 77 -10.54 2.92 -26.57
C LYS A 77 -10.35 3.85 -25.37
N PRO A 78 -11.34 4.00 -24.48
CA PRO A 78 -11.14 4.67 -23.21
C PRO A 78 -10.08 3.95 -22.39
N GLU A 79 -9.23 4.73 -21.72
CA GLU A 79 -8.15 4.22 -20.87
C GLU A 79 -8.33 4.73 -19.45
N LYS A 80 -7.84 3.97 -18.46
CA LYS A 80 -7.81 4.45 -17.08
C LYS A 80 -6.64 5.41 -16.91
N GLU A 81 -6.89 6.53 -16.25
CA GLU A 81 -5.85 7.42 -15.74
C GLU A 81 -5.92 7.53 -14.22
N TYR A 82 -4.77 7.78 -13.61
CA TYR A 82 -4.53 7.73 -12.18
C TYR A 82 -4.09 9.07 -11.65
N HIS A 83 -4.40 9.35 -10.38
CA HIS A 83 -3.95 10.54 -9.64
C HIS A 83 -3.98 10.26 -8.13
N VAL A 84 -3.21 11.00 -7.33
CA VAL A 84 -3.30 10.91 -5.86
C VAL A 84 -4.54 11.65 -5.35
N SER A 85 -5.41 10.99 -4.58
CA SER A 85 -6.71 11.57 -4.18
C SER A 85 -6.62 12.69 -3.14
N TYR A 86 -5.47 12.83 -2.48
CA TYR A 86 -5.27 13.70 -1.31
C TYR A 86 -4.08 14.64 -1.48
N THR A 87 -4.20 15.82 -0.89
CA THR A 87 -3.15 16.86 -0.93
C THR A 87 -2.54 17.13 0.43
N HIS A 88 -3.17 16.61 1.49
CA HIS A 88 -2.75 16.79 2.88
C HIS A 88 -2.90 15.46 3.63
N LEU A 89 -2.17 15.31 4.73
CA LEU A 89 -2.30 14.21 5.69
C LEU A 89 -2.75 14.79 7.03
N SER A 90 -3.75 14.17 7.67
CA SER A 90 -4.13 14.44 9.06
C SER A 90 -3.92 13.16 9.86
N ALA A 91 -2.91 13.15 10.73
CA ALA A 91 -2.60 12.02 11.59
C ALA A 91 -3.10 12.30 13.01
N ASN A 92 -4.01 11.45 13.49
CA ASN A 92 -4.60 11.54 14.82
C ASN A 92 -4.58 10.16 15.49
N PHE A 93 -3.43 9.77 16.00
CA PHE A 93 -3.25 8.54 16.76
C PHE A 93 -2.27 8.76 17.92
N TYR A 94 -2.39 7.92 18.95
CA TYR A 94 -1.43 7.86 20.06
C TYR A 94 -0.74 6.50 20.04
N ALA A 95 0.59 6.50 20.03
CA ALA A 95 1.40 5.30 20.02
C ALA A 95 2.67 5.52 20.84
N SER A 96 3.23 4.43 21.37
CA SER A 96 4.54 4.51 22.02
C SER A 96 5.65 4.69 20.98
N LEU A 97 6.79 5.25 21.40
CA LEU A 97 7.98 5.31 20.53
C LEU A 97 8.46 3.91 20.12
N ARG A 98 8.24 2.90 20.98
CA ARG A 98 8.54 1.50 20.65
C ARG A 98 7.68 1.00 19.49
N ASP A 99 6.40 1.31 19.49
CA ASP A 99 5.49 0.92 18.41
C ASP A 99 5.83 1.65 17.10
N LEU A 100 6.19 2.94 17.18
CA LEU A 100 6.68 3.69 16.02
C LEU A 100 7.96 3.09 15.45
N ASN A 101 8.95 2.76 16.29
CA ASN A 101 10.18 2.10 15.84
C ASN A 101 9.86 0.77 15.14
N ARG A 102 8.95 -0.02 15.71
CA ARG A 102 8.52 -1.29 15.11
C ARG A 102 7.86 -1.11 13.75
N ILE A 103 7.09 -0.04 13.56
CA ILE A 103 6.49 0.29 12.27
C ILE A 103 7.56 0.67 11.25
N LEU A 104 8.52 1.51 11.63
CA LEU A 104 9.62 1.93 10.75
C LEU A 104 10.54 0.76 10.38
N GLU A 105 10.82 -0.15 11.32
CA GLU A 105 11.53 -1.40 11.07
C GLU A 105 10.84 -2.18 9.95
N ILE A 106 9.52 -2.39 10.02
CA ILE A 106 8.78 -3.14 8.98
C ILE A 106 8.74 -2.39 7.65
N VAL A 107 8.61 -1.07 7.66
CA VAL A 107 8.56 -0.26 6.43
C VAL A 107 9.88 -0.35 5.67
N PHE A 108 11.02 -0.27 6.37
CA PHE A 108 12.35 -0.22 5.75
C PHE A 108 13.11 -1.56 5.79
N MET A 109 12.46 -2.63 6.24
CA MET A 109 13.05 -3.98 6.27
C MET A 109 13.39 -4.44 4.84
N PRO A 110 14.57 -5.04 4.62
CA PRO A 110 14.93 -5.63 3.33
C PRO A 110 13.87 -6.59 2.77
N ASP A 111 13.69 -6.61 1.46
CA ASP A 111 12.60 -7.38 0.83
C ASP A 111 12.72 -8.90 1.04
N ASP A 112 13.95 -9.43 1.08
CA ASP A 112 14.21 -10.84 1.34
C ASP A 112 13.77 -11.24 2.77
N GLU A 113 14.20 -10.49 3.78
CA GLU A 113 13.77 -10.69 5.17
C GLU A 113 12.25 -10.52 5.32
N PHE A 114 11.69 -9.50 4.67
CA PHE A 114 10.26 -9.22 4.71
C PHE A 114 9.42 -10.36 4.11
N GLU A 115 9.85 -10.90 2.96
CA GLU A 115 9.16 -11.98 2.28
C GLU A 115 9.17 -13.30 3.05
N GLU A 116 10.19 -13.55 3.88
CA GLU A 116 10.17 -14.69 4.81
C GLU A 116 9.02 -14.58 5.82
N ILE A 117 8.79 -13.39 6.37
CA ILE A 117 7.72 -13.15 7.34
C ILE A 117 6.36 -13.24 6.66
N VAL A 118 6.19 -12.60 5.49
CA VAL A 118 4.97 -12.68 4.67
C VAL A 118 4.63 -14.13 4.34
N SER A 119 5.62 -14.94 3.95
CA SER A 119 5.44 -16.35 3.63
C SER A 119 4.96 -17.17 4.84
N LYS A 120 5.47 -16.89 6.04
CA LYS A 120 5.00 -17.52 7.29
C LYS A 120 3.54 -17.15 7.58
N ILE A 121 3.16 -15.88 7.43
CA ILE A 121 1.77 -15.42 7.62
C ILE A 121 0.83 -16.06 6.58
N ILE A 122 1.23 -16.12 5.31
CA ILE A 122 0.44 -16.75 4.24
C ILE A 122 0.17 -18.23 4.56
N LYS A 123 1.16 -18.96 5.11
CA LYS A 123 0.98 -20.37 5.51
C LYS A 123 -0.09 -20.50 6.61
N GLU A 124 -0.10 -19.61 7.59
CA GLU A 124 -1.13 -19.57 8.64
C GLU A 124 -2.52 -19.31 8.04
N VAL A 125 -2.66 -18.28 7.19
CA VAL A 125 -3.92 -17.92 6.52
C VAL A 125 -4.44 -19.08 5.66
N LYS A 126 -3.58 -19.72 4.86
CA LYS A 126 -3.95 -20.89 4.04
C LYS A 126 -4.38 -22.10 4.86
N ALA A 127 -3.90 -22.21 6.09
CA ALA A 127 -4.34 -23.25 7.03
C ALA A 127 -5.61 -22.87 7.82
N GLY A 128 -6.32 -21.81 7.39
CA GLY A 128 -7.57 -21.33 8.00
C GLY A 128 -7.37 -20.44 9.24
N ARG A 129 -6.12 -20.12 9.59
CA ARG A 129 -5.78 -19.36 10.80
C ARG A 129 -5.60 -17.88 10.46
N MET A 130 -6.72 -17.20 10.32
CA MET A 130 -6.78 -15.83 9.78
C MET A 130 -6.73 -14.73 10.85
N SER A 131 -6.98 -15.06 12.11
CA SER A 131 -7.03 -14.08 13.20
C SER A 131 -5.64 -13.55 13.57
N VAL A 132 -5.48 -12.23 13.65
CA VAL A 132 -4.21 -11.56 14.05
C VAL A 132 -3.69 -12.09 15.40
N PRO A 133 -4.48 -12.17 16.49
CA PRO A 133 -4.07 -12.81 17.74
C PRO A 133 -3.60 -14.26 17.58
N HIS A 134 -4.18 -15.02 16.65
CA HIS A 134 -3.78 -16.39 16.42
C HIS A 134 -2.42 -16.46 15.73
N ILE A 135 -2.27 -15.75 14.60
CA ILE A 135 -1.03 -15.69 13.83
C ILE A 135 0.12 -15.17 14.71
N SER A 136 -0.15 -14.11 15.49
CA SER A 136 0.78 -13.55 16.48
C SER A 136 1.34 -14.62 17.44
N ARG A 137 0.46 -15.39 18.09
CA ARG A 137 0.89 -16.48 19.00
C ARG A 137 1.64 -17.58 18.27
N SER A 138 1.18 -17.97 17.08
CA SER A 138 1.80 -19.06 16.31
C SER A 138 3.20 -18.72 15.81
N LEU A 139 3.45 -17.45 15.47
CA LEU A 139 4.73 -17.00 14.94
C LEU A 139 5.64 -16.35 15.99
N GLY A 140 5.17 -16.16 17.23
CA GLY A 140 5.91 -15.46 18.27
C GLY A 140 6.13 -13.97 17.96
N LEU A 141 5.22 -13.36 17.18
CA LEU A 141 5.31 -11.97 16.75
C LEU A 141 4.23 -11.13 17.41
N GLU A 142 4.49 -9.85 17.62
CA GLU A 142 3.50 -8.93 18.18
C GLU A 142 2.33 -8.70 17.20
N PRO A 143 1.09 -8.52 17.67
CA PRO A 143 -0.06 -8.21 16.81
C PRO A 143 0.17 -6.99 15.91
N LEU A 144 0.87 -5.98 16.41
CA LEU A 144 1.25 -4.78 15.64
C LEU A 144 2.09 -5.16 14.41
N VAL A 145 3.09 -6.04 14.59
CA VAL A 145 3.97 -6.52 13.52
C VAL A 145 3.17 -7.28 12.47
N ILE A 146 2.25 -8.17 12.88
CA ILE A 146 1.39 -8.89 11.93
C ILE A 146 0.58 -7.92 11.07
N ARG A 147 -0.02 -6.88 11.69
CA ARG A 147 -0.78 -5.87 10.94
C ARG A 147 0.13 -5.03 10.04
N ALA A 148 1.30 -4.62 10.52
CA ALA A 148 2.25 -3.85 9.74
C ALA A 148 2.72 -4.63 8.50
N VAL A 149 3.11 -5.90 8.68
CA VAL A 149 3.53 -6.77 7.58
C VAL A 149 2.40 -6.96 6.56
N ALA A 150 1.18 -7.22 7.03
CA ALA A 150 0.03 -7.35 6.14
C ALA A 150 -0.30 -6.05 5.38
N LYS A 151 -0.01 -4.87 5.95
CA LYS A 151 -0.21 -3.58 5.27
C LYS A 151 0.90 -3.19 4.30
N ARG A 152 2.15 -3.61 4.55
CA ARG A 152 3.25 -3.42 3.58
C ARG A 152 3.14 -4.39 2.41
N SER A 153 2.72 -5.63 2.69
CA SER A 153 2.61 -6.68 1.67
C SER A 153 1.48 -6.40 0.69
N LEU A 154 1.77 -6.53 -0.60
CA LEU A 154 0.73 -6.54 -1.65
C LEU A 154 0.03 -7.90 -1.81
N LYS A 155 0.41 -8.91 -1.00
CA LYS A 155 -0.12 -10.28 -1.02
C LYS A 155 -1.14 -10.54 0.09
N LEU A 156 -1.27 -9.61 1.03
CA LEU A 156 -2.11 -9.72 2.22
C LEU A 156 -3.03 -8.50 2.35
N ASN A 157 -4.15 -8.67 3.03
CA ASN A 157 -5.07 -7.61 3.40
C ASN A 157 -5.52 -7.77 4.86
N ILE A 158 -5.94 -6.67 5.47
CA ILE A 158 -6.51 -6.67 6.82
C ILE A 158 -7.98 -6.28 6.77
N LYS A 159 -8.82 -7.11 7.38
CA LYS A 159 -10.25 -6.84 7.59
C LYS A 159 -10.58 -6.96 9.08
N GLY A 160 -10.57 -5.82 9.77
CA GLY A 160 -10.69 -5.78 11.23
C GLY A 160 -9.52 -6.50 11.91
N GLN A 161 -9.78 -7.64 12.56
CA GLN A 161 -8.77 -8.48 13.22
C GLN A 161 -8.36 -9.71 12.38
N LEU A 162 -8.77 -9.76 11.11
CA LEU A 162 -8.45 -10.86 10.20
C LEU A 162 -7.39 -10.43 9.18
N VAL A 163 -6.48 -11.35 8.89
CA VAL A 163 -5.56 -11.29 7.76
C VAL A 163 -6.09 -12.21 6.66
N GLU A 164 -6.22 -11.67 5.45
CA GLU A 164 -6.69 -12.40 4.27
C GLU A 164 -5.62 -12.34 3.16
N LEU A 165 -5.66 -13.27 2.22
CA LEU A 165 -4.87 -13.13 1.00
C LEU A 165 -5.44 -11.96 0.18
N ALA A 166 -4.55 -11.11 -0.35
CA ALA A 166 -4.97 -10.09 -1.29
C ALA A 166 -5.59 -10.78 -2.51
N LYS A 167 -6.74 -10.29 -2.96
CA LYS A 167 -7.28 -10.68 -4.26
C LYS A 167 -6.41 -10.02 -5.33
N ASN A 168 -6.24 -10.69 -6.48
CA ASN A 168 -5.70 -10.04 -7.67
C ASN A 168 -6.75 -9.03 -8.13
N GLU A 169 -6.76 -7.85 -7.53
CA GLU A 169 -7.58 -6.74 -7.98
C GLU A 169 -6.80 -6.00 -9.06
N GLU A 170 -7.43 -5.79 -10.21
CA GLU A 170 -6.89 -4.89 -11.23
C GLU A 170 -6.67 -3.49 -10.63
N ILE A 171 -5.61 -2.84 -11.11
CA ILE A 171 -5.32 -1.44 -10.82
C ILE A 171 -6.33 -0.56 -11.60
#